data_AF-A0A7S0GKU5-F1
#
_entry.id   AF-A0A7S0GKU5-F1
#
_cell.length_a   1.000
_cell.length_b   1.000
_cell.length_c   1.000
_cell.angle_alpha   90.00
_cell.angle_beta   90.00
_cell.angle_gamma   90.00
#
_symmetry.space_group_name_H-M   'P 1'
#
loop_
_entity.id
_entity.type
_entity.pdbx_description
1 polymer ?
#
loop_
_entity_poly.entity_id
_entity_poly.type
_entity_poly.pdbx_seq_one_letter_code
_entity_poly.pdbx_strand_id
1 'polypeptide(L)'
;ARAAHRRGALVVVAGKKGAKAKNKDSGRSIHFRQGPERFNAGGVGEVARGGKGSGKTTRSQRTNKVYKTYLSGRPTVDDVERASQGDRTKAMGVVEREAPYRLNRAHREAWERAKKRGGHGFGDGTGGGGVLEVRTTASSALAPHRNPLINTHRLFCDAKRAAFVVVEQEDRGRDDVVVDLSTLRVDVDGPIRARLMELADAHAEAILRREDLCEALGEPLEAQVRYIRGLEADIALVDPTEKNASNDESTIFAEEASERTNDVFSPPPAPSPEALASAETAVDEMAARVRAMKDGGLTNADETVREAVAKLLALKAHLVSLRDAAEAASPAAVAAAAAEAEANVERWTEEAKRTIQELPIHNLPERYLRFQCVDRPTAKALAKAIADEKLYPLLERLGATEEETAAEAPNDVESVVVA
;
A
#
# COMPACT_ATOMS: atom_id res chain seq x y z
N ALA A 1 -18.96 5.34 17.16
CA ALA A 1 -17.68 5.25 16.43
C ALA A 1 -17.90 4.37 15.20
N ARG A 2 -17.75 4.89 13.98
CA ARG A 2 -17.91 4.11 12.75
C ARG A 2 -16.55 3.53 12.37
N ALA A 3 -16.44 2.20 12.34
CA ALA A 3 -15.26 1.47 11.91
C ALA A 3 -14.88 1.87 10.47
N ALA A 4 -13.60 2.20 10.27
CA ALA A 4 -13.04 2.46 8.95
C ALA A 4 -12.92 1.13 8.20
N HIS A 5 -13.75 0.93 7.17
CA HIS A 5 -13.59 -0.20 6.25
C HIS A 5 -12.27 -0.04 5.47
N ARG A 6 -11.26 -0.83 5.85
CA ARG A 6 -10.06 -1.05 5.03
C ARG A 6 -10.44 -1.85 3.78
N ARG A 7 -9.93 -1.42 2.63
CA ARG A 7 -10.25 -1.98 1.31
C ARG A 7 -9.39 -3.19 1.00
N GLY A 8 -9.98 -4.15 0.28
CA GLY A 8 -9.28 -5.31 -0.28
C GLY A 8 -8.24 -4.91 -1.33
N ALA A 9 -7.08 -5.57 -1.26
CA ALA A 9 -5.90 -5.30 -2.05
C ALA A 9 -6.06 -5.69 -3.54
N LEU A 10 -5.70 -4.79 -4.45
CA LEU A 10 -5.42 -5.13 -5.84
C LEU A 10 -3.98 -5.65 -5.93
N VAL A 11 -3.83 -6.94 -6.15
CA VAL A 11 -2.53 -7.62 -6.27
C VAL A 11 -1.82 -7.18 -7.55
N VAL A 12 -0.71 -6.44 -7.42
CA VAL A 12 0.29 -6.30 -8.49
C VAL A 12 1.54 -7.08 -8.07
N VAL A 13 1.68 -8.28 -8.63
CA VAL A 13 2.83 -9.15 -8.40
C VAL A 13 4.08 -8.54 -9.04
N ALA A 14 5.03 -8.08 -8.23
CA ALA A 14 6.41 -7.89 -8.67
C ALA A 14 7.08 -9.27 -8.75
N GLY A 15 7.15 -9.84 -9.95
CA GLY A 15 7.86 -11.08 -10.20
C GLY A 15 9.37 -10.94 -9.98
N LYS A 16 9.95 -11.93 -9.28
CA LYS A 16 11.37 -12.21 -9.00
C LYS A 16 12.44 -11.49 -9.83
N LYS A 17 13.50 -11.06 -9.13
CA LYS A 17 14.81 -10.62 -9.66
C LYS A 17 15.21 -11.42 -10.90
N GLY A 18 15.29 -10.74 -12.04
CA GLY A 18 15.93 -11.22 -13.27
C GLY A 18 15.20 -12.35 -14.01
N ALA A 19 14.04 -12.08 -14.62
CA ALA A 19 13.51 -12.94 -15.69
C ALA A 19 12.73 -12.16 -16.75
N LYS A 20 13.10 -12.39 -18.01
CA LYS A 20 12.55 -11.77 -19.22
C LYS A 20 11.04 -11.96 -19.34
N ALA A 21 10.37 -10.88 -19.74
CA ALA A 21 8.96 -10.80 -20.08
C ALA A 21 8.45 -12.02 -20.89
N LYS A 22 7.58 -12.81 -20.25
CA LYS A 22 6.46 -13.51 -20.89
C LYS A 22 5.30 -13.56 -19.88
N ASN A 23 4.43 -12.55 -19.94
CA ASN A 23 3.13 -12.58 -19.28
C ASN A 23 2.38 -13.82 -19.75
N LYS A 24 2.23 -14.81 -18.87
CA LYS A 24 1.25 -15.88 -19.03
C LYS A 24 -0.04 -15.37 -18.42
N ASP A 25 -0.96 -15.04 -19.32
CA ASP A 25 -2.35 -14.67 -19.04
C ASP A 25 -3.03 -15.79 -18.23
N SER A 26 -3.36 -15.52 -16.97
CA SER A 26 -4.11 -16.45 -16.11
C SER A 26 -5.21 -15.76 -15.29
N GLY A 27 -5.87 -14.75 -15.87
CA GLY A 27 -7.01 -14.07 -15.27
C GLY A 27 -8.30 -14.28 -16.06
N ARG A 28 -8.75 -15.54 -16.18
CA ARG A 28 -10.13 -15.83 -16.63
C ARG A 28 -11.10 -15.61 -15.46
N SER A 29 -12.02 -14.67 -15.65
CA SER A 29 -13.43 -14.76 -15.23
C SER A 29 -14.20 -13.74 -16.13
N ILE A 30 -15.10 -14.12 -17.06
CA ILE A 30 -16.41 -14.79 -16.90
C ILE A 30 -17.28 -13.98 -15.92
N HIS A 31 -18.33 -13.20 -16.20
CA HIS A 31 -19.14 -12.76 -17.36
C HIS A 31 -19.75 -11.38 -16.96
N PHE A 32 -20.16 -10.49 -17.87
CA PHE A 32 -21.59 -10.29 -18.19
C PHE A 32 -21.74 -9.72 -19.61
N ARG A 33 -22.12 -10.63 -20.53
CA ARG A 33 -23.04 -10.43 -21.65
C ARG A 33 -23.12 -11.81 -22.34
N GLN A 34 -24.25 -12.50 -22.22
CA GLN A 34 -24.57 -13.61 -23.10
C GLN A 34 -24.77 -13.04 -24.51
N GLY A 35 -23.69 -13.01 -25.29
CA GLY A 35 -23.79 -12.97 -26.74
C GLY A 35 -24.10 -14.38 -27.25
N PRO A 36 -24.81 -14.52 -28.38
CA PRO A 36 -25.20 -15.82 -28.90
C PRO A 36 -23.97 -16.71 -29.16
N GLU A 37 -24.01 -17.91 -28.59
CA GLU A 37 -22.96 -18.92 -28.69
C GLU A 37 -22.72 -19.30 -30.16
N ARG A 38 -21.55 -18.94 -30.69
CA ARG A 38 -20.99 -19.59 -31.86
C ARG A 38 -19.84 -20.48 -31.41
N PHE A 39 -20.16 -21.76 -31.36
CA PHE A 39 -19.28 -22.91 -31.19
C PHE A 39 -18.08 -22.80 -32.13
N ASN A 40 -16.87 -22.69 -31.59
CA ASN A 40 -15.64 -23.06 -32.31
C ASN A 40 -15.14 -24.37 -31.70
N ALA A 41 -15.63 -25.47 -32.26
CA ALA A 41 -14.97 -26.75 -32.18
C ALA A 41 -13.66 -26.68 -32.97
N GLY A 42 -12.53 -27.06 -32.38
CA GLY A 42 -11.29 -27.23 -33.13
C GLY A 42 -10.00 -27.16 -32.33
N GLY A 43 -9.63 -28.30 -31.74
CA GLY A 43 -8.31 -28.90 -31.98
C GLY A 43 -7.06 -28.23 -31.42
N VAL A 44 -6.56 -28.80 -30.33
CA VAL A 44 -5.14 -28.80 -29.98
C VAL A 44 -4.39 -29.59 -31.06
N GLY A 45 -3.54 -28.93 -31.84
CA GLY A 45 -2.74 -29.57 -32.87
C GLY A 45 -1.67 -28.63 -33.42
N GLU A 46 -0.43 -29.08 -33.39
CA GLU A 46 0.75 -28.40 -33.91
C GLU A 46 0.69 -28.41 -35.45
N VAL A 47 0.33 -27.27 -36.06
CA VAL A 47 0.29 -27.16 -37.53
C VAL A 47 1.62 -26.64 -38.05
N ALA A 48 2.28 -27.50 -38.82
CA ALA A 48 3.57 -27.29 -39.46
C ALA A 48 3.58 -26.07 -40.39
N ARG A 49 4.74 -25.39 -40.40
CA ARG A 49 5.13 -24.35 -41.36
C ARG A 49 4.95 -24.84 -42.81
N GLY A 50 4.19 -24.10 -43.60
CA GLY A 50 4.15 -24.24 -45.05
C GLY A 50 3.86 -22.90 -45.70
N GLY A 51 4.80 -22.41 -46.52
CA GLY A 51 4.58 -21.21 -47.33
C GLY A 51 5.86 -20.49 -47.73
N LYS A 52 6.65 -21.09 -48.62
CA LYS A 52 7.57 -20.34 -49.50
C LYS A 52 6.70 -19.45 -50.41
N GLY A 53 6.46 -18.23 -49.97
CA GLY A 53 5.79 -17.22 -50.76
C GLY A 53 6.42 -15.87 -50.42
N SER A 54 6.91 -15.18 -51.46
CA SER A 54 7.28 -13.76 -51.42
C SER A 54 6.02 -12.92 -51.13
N GLY A 55 5.50 -13.04 -49.91
CA GLY A 55 4.32 -12.35 -49.42
C GLY A 55 4.73 -11.03 -48.82
N LYS A 56 4.31 -9.94 -49.46
CA LYS A 56 4.40 -8.57 -48.93
C LYS A 56 4.01 -8.59 -47.45
N THR A 57 4.95 -8.28 -46.56
CA THR A 57 4.63 -7.99 -45.16
C THR A 57 3.52 -6.94 -45.16
N THR A 58 2.34 -7.30 -44.67
CA THR A 58 1.24 -6.36 -44.52
C THR A 58 1.71 -5.22 -43.62
N ARG A 59 1.29 -3.98 -43.91
CA ARG A 59 1.66 -2.78 -43.14
C ARG A 59 1.40 -2.95 -41.63
N SER A 60 0.42 -3.77 -41.27
CA SER A 60 0.09 -4.16 -39.88
C SER A 60 1.14 -5.02 -39.18
N GLN A 61 2.02 -5.71 -39.90
CA GLN A 61 3.15 -6.44 -39.32
C GLN A 61 4.41 -5.56 -39.15
N ARG A 62 4.53 -4.46 -39.90
CA ARG A 62 5.67 -3.52 -39.80
C ARG A 62 5.50 -2.40 -38.79
N THR A 63 4.27 -2.12 -38.33
CA THR A 63 4.02 -1.03 -37.37
C THR A 63 3.29 -1.54 -36.14
N ASN A 64 3.86 -1.27 -34.96
CA ASN A 64 3.26 -1.42 -33.62
C ASN A 64 3.34 -2.78 -32.92
N LYS A 65 4.53 -3.36 -32.84
CA LYS A 65 4.94 -4.07 -31.62
C LYS A 65 5.76 -3.14 -30.72
N VAL A 66 5.31 -1.89 -30.56
CA VAL A 66 5.78 -1.06 -29.45
C VAL A 66 5.24 -1.75 -28.21
N TYR A 67 6.11 -2.37 -27.43
CA TYR A 67 5.76 -2.88 -26.12
C TYR A 67 5.04 -1.75 -25.38
N LYS A 68 3.81 -1.99 -24.93
CA LYS A 68 3.05 -0.97 -24.21
C LYS A 68 3.83 -0.63 -22.95
N THR A 69 4.43 0.56 -22.91
CA THR A 69 5.14 1.05 -21.73
C THR A 69 4.12 1.34 -20.64
N TYR A 70 4.34 0.77 -19.45
CA TYR A 70 3.55 1.11 -18.27
C TYR A 70 4.03 2.45 -17.70
N LEU A 71 3.11 3.19 -17.11
CA LEU A 71 3.43 4.42 -16.40
C LEU A 71 4.39 4.09 -15.26
N SER A 72 5.52 4.78 -15.23
CA SER A 72 6.38 4.89 -14.07
C SER A 72 6.42 6.38 -13.73
N GLY A 73 5.94 6.71 -12.55
CA GLY A 73 5.86 8.08 -12.07
C GLY A 73 4.52 8.76 -12.32
N ARG A 74 4.60 10.07 -12.53
CA ARG A 74 3.43 10.92 -12.77
C ARG A 74 2.94 10.78 -14.21
N PRO A 75 1.62 10.74 -14.43
CA PRO A 75 1.07 10.83 -15.77
C PRO A 75 1.39 12.20 -16.36
N THR A 76 1.46 12.28 -17.69
CA THR A 76 1.52 13.58 -18.36
C THR A 76 0.14 14.21 -18.40
N VAL A 77 0.06 15.55 -18.46
CA VAL A 77 -1.23 16.25 -18.66
C VAL A 77 -1.95 15.75 -19.92
N ASP A 78 -1.21 15.43 -20.98
CA ASP A 78 -1.75 14.86 -22.21
C ASP A 78 -2.37 13.46 -21.99
N ASP A 79 -1.76 12.61 -21.15
CA ASP A 79 -2.38 11.34 -20.77
C ASP A 79 -3.71 11.55 -20.05
N VAL A 80 -3.79 12.55 -19.16
CA VAL A 80 -5.02 12.89 -18.45
C VAL A 80 -6.09 13.42 -19.41
N GLU A 81 -5.72 14.29 -20.36
CA GLU A 81 -6.63 14.80 -21.39
C GLU A 81 -7.22 13.66 -22.23
N ARG A 82 -6.39 12.73 -22.69
CA ARG A 82 -6.84 11.57 -23.47
C ARG A 82 -7.74 10.65 -22.64
N ALA A 83 -7.37 10.36 -21.39
CA ALA A 83 -8.20 9.60 -20.46
C ALA A 83 -9.58 10.24 -20.25
N SER A 84 -9.63 11.57 -20.10
CA SER A 84 -10.87 12.32 -19.93
C SER A 84 -11.82 12.21 -21.14
N GLN A 85 -11.28 12.00 -22.33
CA GLN A 85 -12.04 11.85 -23.59
C GLN A 85 -12.49 10.39 -23.81
N GLY A 86 -11.93 9.44 -23.05
CA GLY A 86 -12.07 8.00 -23.27
C GLY A 86 -11.12 7.46 -24.34
N ASP A 87 -10.11 8.24 -24.70
CA ASP A 87 -9.06 7.82 -25.63
C ASP A 87 -7.99 6.98 -24.92
N ARG A 88 -7.26 6.19 -25.71
CA ARG A 88 -6.11 5.44 -25.20
C ARG A 88 -5.03 6.41 -24.74
N THR A 89 -4.50 6.25 -23.54
CA THR A 89 -3.33 6.99 -23.03
C THR A 89 -2.04 6.55 -23.73
N LYS A 90 -0.95 7.32 -23.59
CA LYS A 90 0.37 6.97 -24.15
C LYS A 90 1.02 5.84 -23.36
N ALA A 91 0.92 5.91 -22.03
CA ALA A 91 1.35 4.86 -21.12
C ALA A 91 0.15 4.04 -20.59
N MET A 92 0.38 2.76 -20.31
CA MET A 92 -0.60 1.90 -19.62
C MET A 92 -0.56 2.16 -18.11
N GLY A 93 -1.68 1.94 -17.41
CA GLY A 93 -1.73 2.10 -15.96
C GLY A 93 -1.88 3.55 -15.47
N VAL A 94 -2.05 4.52 -16.38
CA VAL A 94 -2.41 5.90 -16.04
C VAL A 94 -3.76 5.96 -15.31
N VAL A 95 -4.72 5.16 -15.79
CA VAL A 95 -6.07 5.06 -15.24
C VAL A 95 -6.25 3.74 -14.54
N GLU A 96 -6.98 3.76 -13.43
CA GLU A 96 -7.46 2.55 -12.79
C GLU A 96 -8.45 1.84 -13.74
N ARG A 97 -8.32 0.51 -13.87
CA ARG A 97 -9.13 -0.25 -14.83
C ARG A 97 -10.61 -0.30 -14.46
N GLU A 98 -10.92 -0.26 -13.16
CA GLU A 98 -12.27 -0.44 -12.62
C GLU A 98 -13.01 0.89 -12.41
N ALA A 99 -12.28 2.01 -12.47
CA ALA A 99 -12.85 3.34 -12.26
C ALA A 99 -13.13 4.07 -13.58
N PRO A 100 -14.20 4.88 -13.65
CA PRO A 100 -14.48 5.70 -14.82
C PRO A 100 -13.61 6.96 -14.83
N TYR A 101 -13.16 7.37 -16.02
CA TYR A 101 -12.41 8.63 -16.26
C TYR A 101 -12.99 9.47 -17.40
N ARG A 102 -13.79 8.87 -18.28
CA ARG A 102 -14.38 9.61 -19.40
C ARG A 102 -15.40 10.64 -18.87
N LEU A 103 -15.18 11.90 -19.20
CA LEU A 103 -16.06 13.00 -18.81
C LEU A 103 -17.21 13.16 -19.80
N ASN A 104 -18.42 13.34 -19.27
CA ASN A 104 -19.54 13.85 -20.05
C ASN A 104 -19.39 15.37 -20.29
N ARG A 105 -20.32 15.99 -21.01
CA ARG A 105 -20.27 17.43 -21.33
C ARG A 105 -20.24 18.30 -20.08
N ALA A 106 -21.13 18.08 -19.12
CA ALA A 106 -21.21 18.88 -17.90
C ALA A 106 -19.95 18.74 -17.03
N HIS A 107 -19.44 17.52 -16.88
CA HIS A 107 -18.18 17.24 -16.19
C HIS A 107 -17.01 17.94 -16.88
N ARG A 108 -16.94 17.91 -18.22
CA ARG A 108 -15.90 18.58 -18.98
C ARG A 108 -15.95 20.09 -18.77
N GLU A 109 -17.12 20.71 -18.86
CA GLU A 109 -17.29 22.14 -18.59
C GLU A 109 -16.86 22.52 -17.17
N ALA A 110 -17.17 21.68 -16.17
CA ALA A 110 -16.71 21.88 -14.80
C ALA A 110 -15.19 21.74 -14.66
N TRP A 111 -14.60 20.71 -15.28
CA TRP A 111 -13.17 20.43 -15.22
C TRP A 111 -12.34 21.50 -15.93
N GLU A 112 -12.75 21.96 -17.12
CA GLU A 112 -12.10 23.07 -17.83
C GLU A 112 -12.10 24.35 -17.00
N ARG A 113 -13.20 24.61 -16.27
CA ARG A 113 -13.29 25.77 -15.38
C ARG A 113 -12.33 25.66 -14.19
N ALA A 114 -12.20 24.47 -13.61
CA ALA A 114 -11.25 24.20 -12.53
C ALA A 114 -9.80 24.41 -13.01
N LYS A 115 -9.42 23.78 -14.14
CA LYS A 115 -8.09 23.95 -14.76
C LYS A 115 -7.77 25.42 -15.06
N LYS A 116 -8.72 26.14 -15.66
CA LYS A 116 -8.54 27.56 -16.00
C LYS A 116 -8.30 28.42 -14.76
N ARG A 117 -8.96 28.11 -13.64
CA ARG A 117 -8.76 28.84 -12.37
C ARG A 117 -7.40 28.54 -11.72
N GLY A 118 -6.89 27.32 -11.86
CA GLY A 118 -5.55 26.98 -11.40
C GLY A 118 -4.43 27.66 -12.20
N GLY A 119 -4.67 27.97 -13.47
CA GLY A 119 -3.70 28.67 -14.31
C GLY A 119 -2.51 27.79 -14.69
N HIS A 120 -1.33 28.41 -14.84
CA HIS A 120 -0.12 27.73 -15.32
C HIS A 120 0.80 27.18 -14.21
N GLY A 121 0.38 27.26 -12.94
CA GLY A 121 1.22 26.90 -11.78
C GLY A 121 2.14 28.04 -11.34
N PHE A 122 3.11 27.75 -10.48
CA PHE A 122 3.97 28.74 -9.82
C PHE A 122 5.28 29.06 -10.57
N GLY A 123 5.38 28.67 -11.85
CA GLY A 123 6.54 28.93 -12.72
C GLY A 123 7.67 27.90 -12.63
N ASP A 124 7.69 27.10 -11.57
CA ASP A 124 8.58 25.95 -11.32
C ASP A 124 7.97 24.61 -11.79
N GLY A 125 6.78 24.67 -12.40
CA GLY A 125 6.02 23.49 -12.81
C GLY A 125 5.23 22.82 -11.67
N THR A 126 5.14 23.43 -10.49
CA THR A 126 4.27 23.01 -9.40
C THR A 126 2.99 23.85 -9.33
N GLY A 127 1.95 23.31 -8.70
CA GLY A 127 0.66 23.99 -8.56
C GLY A 127 -0.17 24.01 -9.86
N GLY A 128 -1.21 24.85 -9.86
CA GLY A 128 -2.09 24.99 -11.03
C GLY A 128 -3.08 23.84 -11.24
N GLY A 129 -3.36 23.06 -10.19
CA GLY A 129 -4.47 22.10 -10.15
C GLY A 129 -5.82 22.80 -10.21
N GLY A 130 -5.97 23.93 -9.51
CA GLY A 130 -7.21 24.69 -9.39
C GLY A 130 -8.20 24.02 -8.43
N VAL A 131 -9.39 24.63 -8.30
CA VAL A 131 -10.45 24.14 -7.40
C VAL A 131 -11.57 23.52 -8.22
N LEU A 132 -11.85 22.24 -7.93
CA LEU A 132 -13.01 21.56 -8.48
C LEU A 132 -14.24 21.83 -7.63
N GLU A 133 -15.37 22.07 -8.29
CA GLU A 133 -16.67 22.16 -7.63
C GLU A 133 -17.53 20.97 -8.08
N VAL A 134 -18.00 20.15 -7.13
CA VAL A 134 -18.85 18.99 -7.40
C VAL A 134 -20.07 19.05 -6.50
N ARG A 135 -21.25 18.76 -7.05
CA ARG A 135 -22.44 18.51 -6.25
C ARG A 135 -22.53 17.00 -5.96
N THR A 136 -22.37 16.61 -4.70
CA THR A 136 -22.41 15.22 -4.28
C THR A 136 -23.86 14.82 -3.98
N THR A 137 -24.55 14.27 -4.98
CA THR A 137 -25.88 13.64 -4.77
C THR A 137 -25.78 12.17 -4.33
N ALA A 138 -24.55 11.68 -4.13
CA ALA A 138 -24.30 10.27 -3.95
C ALA A 138 -24.21 9.89 -2.46
N SER A 139 -25.03 8.92 -2.05
CA SER A 139 -25.14 8.43 -0.68
C SER A 139 -24.23 7.23 -0.35
N SER A 140 -23.41 6.77 -1.30
CA SER A 140 -22.56 5.59 -1.15
C SER A 140 -21.12 5.95 -0.75
N ALA A 141 -20.54 5.18 0.17
CA ALA A 141 -19.13 5.30 0.56
C ALA A 141 -18.13 5.06 -0.60
N LEU A 142 -18.56 4.42 -1.69
CA LEU A 142 -17.74 4.20 -2.90
C LEU A 142 -17.95 5.27 -3.98
N ALA A 143 -18.88 6.21 -3.77
CA ALA A 143 -19.23 7.22 -4.76
C ALA A 143 -18.08 8.14 -5.20
N PRO A 144 -17.12 8.53 -4.33
CA PRO A 144 -15.99 9.36 -4.76
C PRO A 144 -15.13 8.70 -5.85
N HIS A 145 -14.81 7.41 -5.72
CA HIS A 145 -13.97 6.67 -6.69
C HIS A 145 -14.71 6.29 -7.98
N ARG A 146 -16.05 6.37 -7.97
CA ARG A 146 -16.88 6.13 -9.16
C ARG A 146 -17.25 7.41 -9.88
N ASN A 147 -16.78 8.56 -9.40
CA ASN A 147 -17.05 9.83 -10.06
C ASN A 147 -15.90 10.18 -11.03
N PRO A 148 -16.14 10.11 -12.36
CA PRO A 148 -15.08 10.34 -13.35
C PRO A 148 -14.49 11.75 -13.28
N LEU A 149 -15.26 12.73 -12.80
CA LEU A 149 -14.80 14.11 -12.64
C LEU A 149 -13.75 14.21 -11.53
N ILE A 150 -13.99 13.58 -10.39
CA ILE A 150 -13.05 13.53 -9.25
C ILE A 150 -11.78 12.79 -9.68
N ASN A 151 -11.92 11.58 -10.24
CA ASN A 151 -10.79 10.76 -10.66
C ASN A 151 -9.89 11.48 -11.69
N THR A 152 -10.49 12.12 -12.69
CA THR A 152 -9.75 12.85 -13.73
C THR A 152 -9.06 14.09 -13.17
N HIS A 153 -9.71 14.82 -12.26
CA HIS A 153 -9.12 16.00 -11.67
C HIS A 153 -8.00 15.67 -10.69
N ARG A 154 -8.15 14.63 -9.87
CA ARG A 154 -7.09 14.11 -9.00
C ARG A 154 -5.85 13.72 -9.82
N LEU A 155 -6.06 13.03 -10.94
CA LEU A 155 -4.98 12.66 -11.87
C LEU A 155 -4.31 13.89 -12.53
N PHE A 156 -5.10 14.93 -12.83
CA PHE A 156 -4.59 16.20 -13.33
C PHE A 156 -3.71 16.92 -12.29
N CYS A 157 -4.16 16.99 -11.04
CA CYS A 157 -3.37 17.57 -9.94
C CYS A 157 -2.07 16.81 -9.71
N ASP A 158 -2.10 15.47 -9.78
CA ASP A 158 -0.89 14.63 -9.74
C ASP A 158 0.06 14.91 -10.91
N ALA A 159 -0.45 15.06 -12.13
CA ALA A 159 0.37 15.46 -13.30
C ALA A 159 0.99 16.86 -13.13
N LYS A 160 0.33 17.73 -12.38
CA LYS A 160 0.71 19.13 -12.13
C LYS A 160 1.53 19.36 -10.87
N ARG A 161 1.79 18.32 -10.06
CA ARG A 161 2.43 18.47 -8.74
C ARG A 161 1.69 19.54 -7.92
N ALA A 162 0.37 19.38 -7.80
CA ALA A 162 -0.51 20.28 -7.09
C ALA A 162 -1.38 19.48 -6.14
N ALA A 163 -1.74 20.06 -4.99
CA ALA A 163 -2.76 19.46 -4.14
C ALA A 163 -4.08 19.36 -4.91
N PHE A 164 -4.79 18.25 -4.73
CA PHE A 164 -6.15 18.13 -5.24
C PHE A 164 -7.11 18.80 -4.26
N VAL A 165 -7.85 19.80 -4.72
CA VAL A 165 -8.80 20.56 -3.90
C VAL A 165 -10.19 20.49 -4.54
N VAL A 166 -11.17 20.01 -3.77
CA VAL A 166 -12.55 19.93 -4.21
C VAL A 166 -13.49 20.55 -3.18
N VAL A 167 -14.47 21.30 -3.67
CA VAL A 167 -15.63 21.76 -2.90
C VAL A 167 -16.79 20.82 -3.22
N GLU A 168 -17.15 19.99 -2.25
CA GLU A 168 -18.34 19.14 -2.27
C GLU A 168 -19.54 19.97 -1.81
N GLN A 169 -20.43 20.27 -2.75
CA GLN A 169 -21.58 21.13 -2.53
C GLN A 169 -22.77 20.32 -2.02
N GLU A 170 -23.24 20.60 -0.81
CA GLU A 170 -24.49 20.04 -0.29
C GLU A 170 -25.70 20.88 -0.69
N ASP A 171 -26.88 20.26 -0.67
CA ASP A 171 -28.15 20.91 -1.02
C ASP A 171 -28.58 22.00 -0.03
N ARG A 172 -28.14 21.93 1.23
CA ARG A 172 -28.44 22.92 2.28
C ARG A 172 -27.45 24.08 2.34
N GLY A 173 -26.47 24.12 1.42
CA GLY A 173 -25.47 25.19 1.32
C GLY A 173 -24.30 25.09 2.30
N ARG A 174 -24.25 24.04 3.13
CA ARG A 174 -23.08 23.66 3.92
C ARG A 174 -22.17 22.83 3.04
N ASP A 175 -21.11 23.43 2.53
CA ASP A 175 -20.23 22.79 1.58
C ASP A 175 -18.97 22.28 2.32
N ASP A 176 -18.44 21.13 1.89
CA ASP A 176 -17.19 20.57 2.41
C ASP A 176 -16.03 20.89 1.47
N VAL A 177 -14.91 21.37 2.01
CA VAL A 177 -13.63 21.45 1.29
C VAL A 177 -12.83 20.21 1.62
N VAL A 178 -12.51 19.41 0.60
CA VAL A 178 -11.66 18.22 0.71
C VAL A 178 -10.35 18.49 -0.02
N VAL A 179 -9.24 18.24 0.65
CA VAL A 179 -7.89 18.40 0.10
C VAL A 179 -7.18 17.05 0.14
N ASP A 180 -6.64 16.60 -0.99
CA ASP A 180 -5.82 15.38 -1.06
C ASP A 180 -4.35 15.70 -1.36
N LEU A 181 -3.51 15.39 -0.37
CA LEU A 181 -2.07 15.65 -0.39
C LEU A 181 -1.27 14.53 -1.07
N SER A 182 -1.88 13.36 -1.32
CA SER A 182 -1.19 12.24 -1.98
C SER A 182 -0.68 12.61 -3.39
N THR A 183 -1.36 13.56 -4.05
CA THR A 183 -0.99 14.13 -5.35
C THR A 183 0.34 14.90 -5.32
N LEU A 184 0.84 15.28 -4.14
CA LEU A 184 2.15 15.91 -4.00
C LEU A 184 3.31 14.91 -4.02
N ARG A 185 3.05 13.62 -3.75
CA ARG A 185 4.06 12.52 -3.67
C ARG A 185 5.30 12.92 -2.87
N VAL A 186 5.07 13.35 -1.63
CA VAL A 186 6.11 13.78 -0.70
C VAL A 186 6.26 12.73 0.39
N ASP A 187 7.46 12.63 0.96
CA ASP A 187 7.76 11.67 2.03
C ASP A 187 7.26 12.16 3.39
N VAL A 188 7.17 13.49 3.54
CA VAL A 188 6.74 14.23 4.73
C VAL A 188 5.70 15.28 4.32
N ASP A 189 4.60 15.38 5.06
CA ASP A 189 3.55 16.39 4.83
C ASP A 189 3.11 17.16 6.08
N GLY A 190 3.67 16.87 7.26
CA GLY A 190 3.39 17.59 8.51
C GLY A 190 3.35 19.14 8.38
N PRO A 191 4.39 19.80 7.84
CA PRO A 191 4.37 21.26 7.67
C PRO A 191 3.31 21.76 6.71
N ILE A 192 3.02 20.99 5.66
CA ILE A 192 1.95 21.30 4.70
C ILE A 192 0.61 21.24 5.42
N ARG A 193 0.34 20.17 6.18
CA ARG A 193 -0.89 20.01 6.96
C ARG A 193 -1.07 21.15 7.95
N ALA A 194 -0.03 21.49 8.73
CA ALA A 194 -0.05 22.61 9.66
C ALA A 194 -0.41 23.93 8.95
N ARG A 195 0.23 24.22 7.81
CA ARG A 195 -0.05 25.43 7.03
C ARG A 195 -1.48 25.49 6.50
N LEU A 196 -2.03 24.38 6.05
CA LEU A 196 -3.42 24.33 5.59
C LEU A 196 -4.42 24.50 6.74
N MET A 197 -4.08 24.03 7.95
CA MET A 197 -4.87 24.29 9.15
C MET A 197 -4.81 25.78 9.54
N GLU A 198 -3.66 26.44 9.44
CA GLU A 198 -3.55 27.89 9.66
C GLU A 198 -4.40 28.70 8.66
N LEU A 199 -4.44 28.29 7.39
CA LEU A 199 -5.31 28.92 6.40
C LEU A 199 -6.79 28.75 6.77
N ALA A 200 -7.15 27.60 7.34
CA ALA A 200 -8.49 27.37 7.86
C ALA A 200 -8.79 28.21 9.12
N ASP A 201 -7.79 28.51 9.96
CA ASP A 201 -7.96 29.38 11.13
C ASP A 201 -8.37 30.80 10.77
N ALA A 202 -7.92 31.32 9.63
CA ALA A 202 -8.38 32.62 9.11
C ALA A 202 -9.90 32.67 8.84
N HIS A 203 -10.56 31.50 8.79
CA HIS A 203 -11.99 31.33 8.59
C HIS A 203 -12.66 30.59 9.77
N ALA A 204 -12.06 30.57 10.95
CA ALA A 204 -12.48 29.72 12.08
C ALA A 204 -13.95 29.88 12.46
N GLU A 205 -14.48 31.11 12.45
CA GLU A 205 -15.88 31.41 12.79
C GLU A 205 -16.90 30.82 11.78
N ALA A 206 -16.43 30.51 10.57
CA ALA A 206 -17.25 30.02 9.45
C ALA A 206 -16.95 28.55 9.08
N ILE A 207 -16.14 27.87 9.90
CA ILE A 207 -15.85 26.43 9.75
C ILE A 207 -16.47 25.68 10.93
N LEU A 208 -17.41 24.79 10.62
CA LEU A 208 -18.13 23.96 11.59
C LEU A 208 -17.30 22.79 12.10
N ARG A 209 -16.50 22.19 11.22
CA ARG A 209 -15.69 21.02 11.55
C ARG A 209 -14.40 20.98 10.73
N ARG A 210 -13.33 20.49 11.35
CA ARG A 210 -12.03 20.24 10.74
C ARG A 210 -11.61 18.82 11.06
N GLU A 211 -11.15 18.09 10.06
CA GLU A 211 -10.66 16.72 10.22
C GLU A 211 -9.31 16.59 9.50
N ASP A 212 -8.27 16.25 10.25
CA ASP A 212 -7.03 15.73 9.70
C ASP A 212 -7.14 14.20 9.63
N LEU A 213 -7.44 13.66 8.45
CA LEU A 213 -7.49 12.21 8.24
C LEU A 213 -6.10 11.61 7.97
N CYS A 214 -5.08 12.45 7.82
CA CYS A 214 -3.69 12.04 7.63
C CYS A 214 -3.02 11.71 8.97
N GLU A 215 -3.41 12.37 10.06
CA GLU A 215 -2.83 12.18 11.40
C GLU A 215 -2.85 10.71 11.84
N ALA A 216 -3.99 10.04 11.67
CA ALA A 216 -4.13 8.62 12.01
C ALA A 216 -3.25 7.68 11.15
N LEU A 217 -2.81 8.14 9.97
CA LEU A 217 -1.94 7.38 9.07
C LEU A 217 -0.45 7.64 9.32
N GLY A 218 -0.10 8.67 10.10
CA GLY A 218 1.28 9.16 10.26
C GLY A 218 1.80 9.86 9.01
N GLU A 219 3.11 10.09 8.95
CA GLU A 219 3.76 10.69 7.79
C GLU A 219 3.64 9.80 6.53
N PRO A 220 3.64 10.39 5.32
CA PRO A 220 3.46 9.64 4.07
C PRO A 220 4.40 8.44 3.92
N LEU A 221 5.68 8.60 4.23
CA LEU A 221 6.67 7.54 4.13
C LEU A 221 6.35 6.37 5.08
N GLU A 222 6.03 6.67 6.34
CA GLU A 222 5.65 5.64 7.32
C GLU A 222 4.38 4.91 6.91
N ALA A 223 3.38 5.64 6.41
CA ALA A 223 2.14 5.06 5.92
C ALA A 223 2.41 4.07 4.78
N GLN A 224 3.33 4.41 3.87
CA GLN A 224 3.72 3.55 2.76
C GLN A 224 4.56 2.34 3.21
N VAL A 225 5.46 2.51 4.18
CA VAL A 225 6.20 1.39 4.80
C VAL A 225 5.23 0.40 5.44
N ARG A 226 4.26 0.87 6.22
CA ARG A 226 3.21 0.03 6.82
C ARG A 226 2.43 -0.72 5.75
N TYR A 227 2.10 -0.05 4.65
CA TYR A 227 1.40 -0.67 3.52
C TYR A 227 2.24 -1.78 2.86
N ILE A 228 3.51 -1.53 2.54
CA ILE A 228 4.42 -2.51 1.93
C ILE A 228 4.63 -3.72 2.86
N ARG A 229 4.85 -3.47 4.15
CA ARG A 229 4.99 -4.54 5.15
C ARG A 229 3.73 -5.40 5.23
N GLY A 230 2.55 -4.79 5.21
CA GLY A 230 1.28 -5.51 5.17
C GLY A 230 1.15 -6.40 3.93
N LEU A 231 1.52 -5.88 2.75
CA LEU A 231 1.52 -6.67 1.52
C LEU A 231 2.49 -7.86 1.56
N GLU A 232 3.69 -7.69 2.10
CA GLU A 232 4.65 -8.79 2.24
C GLU A 232 4.14 -9.86 3.22
N ALA A 233 3.50 -9.46 4.32
CA ALA A 233 2.89 -10.37 5.27
C ALA A 233 1.72 -11.16 4.64
N ASP A 234 0.85 -10.49 3.88
CA ASP A 234 -0.26 -11.14 3.17
C ASP A 234 0.25 -12.15 2.12
N ILE A 235 1.36 -11.84 1.43
CA ILE A 235 2.00 -12.77 0.48
C ILE A 235 2.57 -13.99 1.20
N ALA A 236 3.15 -13.81 2.39
CA ALA A 236 3.73 -14.90 3.16
C ALA A 236 2.67 -15.88 3.71
N LEU A 237 1.43 -15.41 3.92
CA LEU A 237 0.30 -16.24 4.37
C LEU A 237 -0.34 -17.06 3.24
N VAL A 238 -0.08 -16.74 1.97
CA VAL A 238 -0.58 -17.52 0.82
C VAL A 238 0.41 -18.65 0.53
N ASP A 239 0.33 -19.73 1.31
CA ASP A 239 1.03 -20.98 1.02
C ASP A 239 0.48 -21.62 -0.27
N PRO A 240 1.29 -21.82 -1.34
CA PRO A 240 0.82 -22.34 -2.62
C PRO A 240 0.26 -23.77 -2.58
N THR A 241 0.34 -24.47 -1.44
CA THR A 241 -0.24 -25.81 -1.25
C THR A 241 -1.71 -25.83 -0.87
N GLU A 242 -2.31 -24.73 -0.42
CA GLU A 242 -3.74 -24.67 -0.09
C GLU A 242 -4.57 -24.13 -1.26
N LYS A 243 -4.76 -24.98 -2.28
CA LYS A 243 -5.89 -24.81 -3.21
C LYS A 243 -7.09 -25.57 -2.66
N ASN A 244 -8.15 -24.81 -2.41
CA ASN A 244 -9.54 -25.21 -2.12
C ASN A 244 -9.89 -25.32 -0.63
N ALA A 245 -10.26 -24.19 -0.03
CA ALA A 245 -11.38 -24.15 0.89
C ALA A 245 -12.21 -22.89 0.59
N SER A 246 -13.51 -23.08 0.52
CA SER A 246 -14.55 -22.13 0.14
C SER A 246 -14.52 -20.83 0.94
N ASN A 247 -14.66 -19.71 0.22
CA ASN A 247 -14.99 -18.39 0.75
C ASN A 247 -16.31 -18.43 1.56
N ASP A 248 -16.26 -18.27 2.88
CA ASP A 248 -17.35 -17.57 3.60
C ASP A 248 -17.02 -17.03 5.02
N GLU A 249 -15.79 -17.16 5.56
CA GLU A 249 -15.48 -16.66 6.92
C GLU A 249 -14.16 -15.87 7.06
N SER A 250 -13.72 -15.14 6.04
CA SER A 250 -12.45 -14.38 6.10
C SER A 250 -12.55 -12.99 6.74
N THR A 251 -13.70 -12.59 7.27
CA THR A 251 -13.91 -11.24 7.85
C THR A 251 -13.59 -11.10 9.34
N ILE A 252 -13.21 -12.19 10.04
CA ILE A 252 -12.97 -12.15 11.50
C ILE A 252 -11.47 -12.14 11.85
N PHE A 253 -10.57 -12.52 10.94
CA PHE A 253 -9.13 -12.62 11.23
C PHE A 253 -8.30 -11.36 10.92
N ALA A 254 -8.93 -10.29 10.39
CA ALA A 254 -8.21 -9.06 10.03
C ALA A 254 -8.02 -8.07 11.19
N GLU A 255 -8.82 -8.15 12.26
CA GLU A 255 -8.64 -7.29 13.45
C GLU A 255 -7.47 -7.76 14.34
N GLU A 256 -7.33 -9.07 14.58
CA GLU A 256 -6.21 -9.60 15.40
C GLU A 256 -4.85 -9.53 14.68
N ALA A 257 -4.83 -9.52 13.34
CA ALA A 257 -3.59 -9.34 12.57
C ALA A 257 -3.10 -7.88 12.60
N SER A 258 -4.01 -6.90 12.73
CA SER A 258 -3.65 -5.48 12.75
C SER A 258 -2.93 -5.07 14.04
N GLU A 259 -3.24 -5.70 15.18
CA GLU A 259 -2.56 -5.42 16.45
C GLU A 259 -1.14 -6.02 16.52
N ARG A 260 -0.85 -7.08 15.74
CA ARG A 260 0.50 -7.69 15.68
C ARG A 260 1.50 -6.94 14.80
N THR A 261 1.06 -5.95 14.03
CA THR A 261 1.99 -5.21 13.14
C THR A 261 2.84 -4.17 13.86
N ASN A 262 2.58 -3.90 15.15
CA ASN A 262 3.46 -3.07 15.99
C ASN A 262 4.46 -3.88 16.81
N ASP A 263 4.59 -5.20 16.61
CA ASP A 263 5.65 -5.97 17.26
C ASP A 263 7.01 -5.51 16.70
N VAL A 264 7.61 -4.56 17.43
CA VAL A 264 9.05 -4.49 17.65
C VAL A 264 9.48 -5.91 17.98
N PHE A 265 10.42 -6.45 17.21
CA PHE A 265 11.00 -7.78 17.43
C PHE A 265 11.24 -7.99 18.93
N SER A 266 10.39 -8.82 19.56
CA SER A 266 10.52 -9.22 20.95
C SER A 266 11.00 -10.66 20.92
N PRO A 267 12.29 -10.93 21.19
CA PRO A 267 12.79 -12.29 21.14
C PRO A 267 12.01 -13.17 22.12
N PRO A 268 11.73 -14.43 21.76
CA PRO A 268 11.04 -15.36 22.66
C PRO A 268 11.80 -15.44 23.99
N PRO A 269 11.10 -15.53 25.13
CA PRO A 269 11.76 -15.63 26.43
C PRO A 269 12.63 -16.88 26.45
N ALA A 270 13.91 -16.70 26.76
CA ALA A 270 14.86 -17.80 26.86
C ALA A 270 14.38 -18.80 27.94
N PRO A 271 14.28 -20.11 27.64
CA PRO A 271 13.97 -21.09 28.67
C PRO A 271 15.11 -21.12 29.70
N SER A 272 14.75 -21.30 30.97
CA SER A 272 15.77 -21.37 32.03
C SER A 272 16.64 -22.64 31.87
N PRO A 273 17.92 -22.61 32.27
CA PRO A 273 18.77 -23.80 32.28
C PRO A 273 18.16 -24.96 33.10
N GLU A 274 17.43 -24.63 34.16
CA GLU A 274 16.71 -25.60 35.00
C GLU A 274 15.57 -26.28 34.24
N ALA A 275 14.84 -25.56 33.38
CA ALA A 275 13.77 -26.13 32.57
C ALA A 275 14.29 -27.11 31.52
N LEU A 276 15.42 -26.79 30.88
CA LEU A 276 16.10 -27.70 29.94
C LEU A 276 16.59 -28.97 30.65
N ALA A 277 17.27 -28.83 31.79
CA ALA A 277 17.77 -29.96 32.58
C ALA A 277 16.61 -30.86 33.09
N SER A 278 15.50 -30.25 33.52
CA SER A 278 14.29 -30.98 33.95
C SER A 278 13.67 -31.77 32.80
N ALA A 279 13.56 -31.17 31.60
CA ALA A 279 13.03 -31.85 30.42
C ALA A 279 13.93 -33.01 29.95
N GLU A 280 15.25 -32.84 29.99
CA GLU A 280 16.24 -33.90 29.73
C GLU A 280 16.05 -35.08 30.69
N THR A 281 15.99 -34.78 31.99
CA THR A 281 15.76 -35.79 33.03
C THR A 281 14.44 -36.54 32.81
N ALA A 282 13.35 -35.84 32.48
CA ALA A 282 12.05 -36.45 32.23
C ALA A 282 12.05 -37.38 31.00
N VAL A 283 12.78 -37.03 29.93
CA VAL A 283 12.96 -37.90 28.76
C VAL A 283 13.75 -39.15 29.14
N ASP A 284 14.83 -39.01 29.89
CA ASP A 284 15.68 -40.13 30.30
C ASP A 284 14.96 -41.10 31.24
N GLU A 285 14.22 -40.57 32.22
CA GLU A 285 13.40 -41.38 33.12
C GLU A 285 12.32 -42.16 32.36
N MET A 286 11.60 -41.51 31.44
CA MET A 286 10.56 -42.18 30.66
C MET A 286 11.14 -43.22 29.70
N ALA A 287 12.30 -42.92 29.09
CA ALA A 287 13.02 -43.88 28.25
C ALA A 287 13.48 -45.11 29.06
N ALA A 288 13.97 -44.92 30.28
CA ALA A 288 14.34 -46.02 31.19
C ALA A 288 13.11 -46.89 31.55
N ARG A 289 11.96 -46.28 31.82
CA ARG A 289 10.70 -47.01 32.07
C ARG A 289 10.27 -47.85 30.87
N VAL A 290 10.36 -47.31 29.65
CA VAL A 290 10.05 -48.06 28.42
C VAL A 290 11.02 -49.22 28.21
N ARG A 291 12.31 -49.04 28.49
CA ARG A 291 13.31 -50.12 28.41
C ARG A 291 13.00 -51.22 29.44
N ALA A 292 12.76 -50.86 30.70
CA ALA A 292 12.43 -51.82 31.75
C ALA A 292 11.16 -52.63 31.42
N MET A 293 10.12 -52.00 30.84
CA MET A 293 8.94 -52.70 30.36
C MET A 293 9.27 -53.75 29.28
N LYS A 294 10.15 -53.39 28.34
CA LYS A 294 10.59 -54.29 27.27
C LYS A 294 11.48 -55.42 27.75
N ASP A 295 12.40 -55.13 28.67
CA ASP A 295 13.28 -56.12 29.29
C ASP A 295 12.46 -57.12 30.15
N GLY A 296 11.31 -56.69 30.68
CA GLY A 296 10.32 -57.53 31.36
C GLY A 296 9.47 -58.40 30.42
N GLY A 297 9.71 -58.36 29.10
CA GLY A 297 9.03 -59.19 28.11
C GLY A 297 7.80 -58.56 27.44
N LEU A 298 7.45 -57.31 27.78
CA LEU A 298 6.40 -56.58 27.07
C LEU A 298 6.89 -56.09 25.70
N THR A 299 5.98 -56.03 24.75
CA THR A 299 6.26 -55.66 23.37
C THR A 299 5.55 -54.36 23.00
N ASN A 300 5.86 -53.82 21.82
CA ASN A 300 5.15 -52.63 21.31
C ASN A 300 3.67 -52.89 20.97
N ALA A 301 3.18 -54.13 21.04
CA ALA A 301 1.76 -54.45 20.88
C ALA A 301 0.94 -54.13 22.14
N ASP A 302 1.59 -54.18 23.31
CA ASP A 302 0.96 -53.96 24.60
C ASP A 302 0.58 -52.48 24.78
N GLU A 303 -0.67 -52.24 25.20
CA GLU A 303 -1.22 -50.88 25.36
C GLU A 303 -0.38 -50.02 26.31
N THR A 304 0.10 -50.62 27.40
CA THR A 304 0.95 -49.95 28.39
C THR A 304 2.28 -49.47 27.80
N VAL A 305 2.90 -50.25 26.90
CA VAL A 305 4.11 -49.86 26.19
C VAL A 305 3.81 -48.79 25.15
N ARG A 306 2.67 -48.89 24.44
CA ARG A 306 2.24 -47.86 23.46
C ARG A 306 2.00 -46.51 24.12
N GLU A 307 1.27 -46.46 25.24
CA GLU A 307 1.05 -45.23 26.00
C GLU A 307 2.35 -44.62 26.53
N ALA A 308 3.26 -45.45 27.04
CA ALA A 308 4.56 -45.00 27.55
C ALA A 308 5.45 -44.44 26.43
N VAL A 309 5.44 -45.06 25.25
CA VAL A 309 6.15 -44.57 24.05
C VAL A 309 5.53 -43.27 23.55
N ALA A 310 4.19 -43.14 23.54
CA ALA A 310 3.52 -41.89 23.17
C ALA A 310 3.90 -40.73 24.10
N LYS A 311 3.93 -40.98 25.42
CA LYS A 311 4.41 -40.01 26.42
C LYS A 311 5.89 -39.65 26.21
N LEU A 312 6.75 -40.63 25.90
CA LEU A 312 8.16 -40.38 25.59
C LEU A 312 8.32 -39.51 24.32
N LEU A 313 7.52 -39.74 23.28
CA LEU A 313 7.56 -38.92 22.06
C LEU A 313 7.12 -37.47 22.33
N ALA A 314 6.08 -37.27 23.13
CA ALA A 314 5.64 -35.94 23.54
C ALA A 314 6.72 -35.19 24.35
N LEU A 315 7.37 -35.88 25.30
CA LEU A 315 8.48 -35.31 26.09
C LEU A 315 9.69 -34.94 25.20
N LYS A 316 10.02 -35.79 24.22
CA LYS A 316 11.08 -35.49 23.24
C LYS A 316 10.73 -34.27 22.38
N ALA A 317 9.49 -34.16 21.91
CA ALA A 317 9.04 -33.01 21.13
C ALA A 317 9.12 -31.71 21.97
N HIS A 318 8.72 -31.77 23.24
CA HIS A 318 8.86 -30.64 24.16
C HIS A 318 10.33 -30.26 24.38
N LEU A 319 11.23 -31.22 24.59
CA LEU A 319 12.65 -30.96 24.77
C LEU A 319 13.28 -30.33 23.53
N VAL A 320 12.92 -30.81 22.33
CA VAL A 320 13.33 -30.18 21.06
C VAL A 320 12.84 -28.74 21.00
N SER A 321 11.57 -28.50 21.30
CA SER A 321 11.00 -27.15 21.33
C SER A 321 11.73 -26.22 22.31
N LEU A 322 12.14 -26.70 23.49
CA LEU A 322 12.93 -25.90 24.44
C LEU A 322 14.35 -25.63 23.92
N ARG A 323 14.98 -26.60 23.26
CA ARG A 323 16.32 -26.40 22.66
C ARG A 323 16.27 -25.39 21.52
N ASP A 324 15.27 -25.48 20.65
CA ASP A 324 15.05 -24.53 19.56
C ASP A 324 14.79 -23.12 20.11
N ALA A 325 14.01 -23.01 21.19
CA ALA A 325 13.77 -21.73 21.87
C ALA A 325 15.06 -21.17 22.51
N ALA A 326 15.90 -22.02 23.11
CA ALA A 326 17.19 -21.61 23.66
C ALA A 326 18.17 -21.15 22.57
N GLU A 327 18.20 -21.84 21.43
CA GLU A 327 19.02 -21.48 20.27
C GLU A 327 18.56 -20.14 19.67
N ALA A 328 17.25 -19.96 19.48
CA ALA A 328 16.66 -18.71 19.00
C ALA A 328 16.89 -17.53 19.95
N ALA A 329 16.95 -17.79 21.27
CA ALA A 329 17.25 -16.78 22.29
C ALA A 329 18.77 -16.59 22.53
N SER A 330 19.63 -17.31 21.81
CA SER A 330 21.08 -17.14 21.94
C SER A 330 21.50 -15.72 21.52
N PRO A 331 22.55 -15.13 22.13
CA PRO A 331 22.99 -13.78 21.77
C PRO A 331 23.31 -13.62 20.28
N ALA A 332 23.85 -14.68 19.64
CA ALA A 332 24.14 -14.69 18.21
C ALA A 332 22.86 -14.70 17.36
N ALA A 333 21.85 -15.50 17.71
CA ALA A 333 20.57 -15.54 17.00
C ALA A 333 19.78 -14.24 17.19
N VAL A 334 19.76 -13.68 18.40
CA VAL A 334 19.12 -12.39 18.69
C VAL A 334 19.82 -11.26 17.92
N ALA A 335 21.15 -11.22 17.89
CA ALA A 335 21.89 -10.23 17.12
C ALA A 335 21.66 -10.37 15.61
N ALA A 336 21.62 -11.60 15.08
CA ALA A 336 21.32 -11.86 13.68
C ALA A 336 19.90 -11.43 13.30
N ALA A 337 18.91 -11.74 14.15
CA ALA A 337 17.52 -11.36 13.94
C ALA A 337 17.31 -9.83 14.05
N ALA A 338 18.03 -9.16 14.96
CA ALA A 338 18.03 -7.70 15.04
C ALA A 338 18.62 -7.05 13.78
N ALA A 339 19.76 -7.56 13.30
CA ALA A 339 20.38 -7.08 12.06
C ALA A 339 19.49 -7.32 10.83
N GLU A 340 18.80 -8.46 10.77
CA GLU A 340 17.81 -8.76 9.72
C GLU A 340 16.61 -7.81 9.80
N ALA A 341 16.10 -7.53 11.01
CA ALA A 341 15.01 -6.58 11.20
C ALA A 341 15.40 -5.16 10.74
N GLU A 342 16.60 -4.70 11.07
CA GLU A 342 17.14 -3.41 10.62
C GLU A 342 17.25 -3.35 9.09
N ALA A 343 17.83 -4.38 8.47
CA ALA A 343 17.95 -4.47 7.00
C ALA A 343 16.57 -4.53 6.30
N ASN A 344 15.58 -5.18 6.93
CA ASN A 344 14.20 -5.20 6.43
C ASN A 344 13.56 -3.81 6.49
N VAL A 345 13.76 -3.06 7.58
CA VAL A 345 13.27 -1.69 7.72
C VAL A 345 13.90 -0.77 6.66
N GLU A 346 15.21 -0.86 6.45
CA GLU A 346 15.90 -0.10 5.41
C GLU A 346 15.35 -0.44 4.01
N ARG A 347 15.20 -1.73 3.70
CA ARG A 347 14.61 -2.18 2.42
C ARG A 347 13.21 -1.62 2.22
N TRP A 348 12.34 -1.73 3.23
CA TRP A 348 10.96 -1.25 3.14
C TRP A 348 10.91 0.27 2.97
N THR A 349 11.79 1.00 3.66
CA THR A 349 11.90 2.46 3.52
C THR A 349 12.29 2.86 2.10
N GLU A 350 13.30 2.23 1.50
CA GLU A 350 13.72 2.53 0.13
C GLU A 350 12.68 2.12 -0.91
N GLU A 351 12.02 0.98 -0.72
CA GLU A 351 10.88 0.55 -1.54
C GLU A 351 9.69 1.53 -1.41
N ALA A 352 9.44 2.06 -0.21
CA ALA A 352 8.39 3.05 0.06
C ALA A 352 8.66 4.36 -0.68
N LYS A 353 9.88 4.92 -0.55
CA LYS A 353 10.29 6.12 -1.30
C LYS A 353 10.13 5.92 -2.81
N ARG A 354 10.60 4.78 -3.33
CA ARG A 354 10.47 4.44 -4.75
C ARG A 354 9.00 4.37 -5.17
N THR A 355 8.16 3.67 -4.41
CA THR A 355 6.76 3.47 -4.77
C THR A 355 5.92 4.74 -4.68
N ILE A 356 6.17 5.63 -3.71
CA ILE A 356 5.58 6.97 -3.66
C ILE A 356 5.84 7.71 -4.97
N GLN A 357 7.08 7.65 -5.47
CA GLN A 357 7.44 8.34 -6.71
C GLN A 357 6.94 7.65 -7.96
N GLU A 358 6.93 6.31 -8.03
CA GLU A 358 6.71 5.56 -9.27
C GLU A 358 5.28 5.06 -9.48
N LEU A 359 4.53 4.77 -8.42
CA LEU A 359 3.21 4.17 -8.56
C LEU A 359 2.19 5.17 -9.15
N PRO A 360 1.16 4.70 -9.87
CA PRO A 360 0.02 5.53 -10.20
C PRO A 360 -0.68 6.06 -8.93
N ILE A 361 -1.22 7.28 -8.99
CA ILE A 361 -1.85 7.94 -7.84
C ILE A 361 -2.99 7.14 -7.18
N HIS A 362 -3.69 6.29 -7.95
CA HIS A 362 -4.77 5.44 -7.44
C HIS A 362 -4.26 4.23 -6.64
N ASN A 363 -2.95 3.94 -6.68
CA ASN A 363 -2.30 2.91 -5.86
C ASN A 363 -1.58 3.50 -4.65
N LEU A 364 -1.58 4.83 -4.48
CA LEU A 364 -1.00 5.49 -3.31
C LEU A 364 -2.06 5.65 -2.21
N PRO A 365 -1.66 5.57 -0.92
CA PRO A 365 -2.54 5.90 0.19
C PRO A 365 -3.12 7.30 0.03
N GLU A 366 -4.42 7.43 0.21
CA GLU A 366 -5.10 8.73 0.13
C GLU A 366 -4.87 9.52 1.41
N ARG A 367 -4.63 10.83 1.28
CA ARG A 367 -4.21 11.68 2.40
C ARG A 367 -5.06 12.93 2.43
N TYR A 368 -6.14 12.88 3.20
CA TYR A 368 -7.18 13.91 3.18
C TYR A 368 -7.15 14.86 4.37
N LEU A 369 -7.43 16.12 4.08
CA LEU A 369 -7.96 17.09 5.05
C LEU A 369 -9.40 17.44 4.65
N ARG A 370 -10.29 17.58 5.64
CA ARG A 370 -11.68 17.96 5.41
C ARG A 370 -12.09 19.14 6.27
N PHE A 371 -12.70 20.14 5.65
CA PHE A 371 -13.23 21.34 6.31
C PHE A 371 -14.70 21.51 5.95
N GLN A 372 -15.57 21.43 6.95
CA GLN A 372 -17.00 21.66 6.77
C GLN A 372 -17.30 23.14 7.00
N CYS A 373 -17.74 23.85 5.97
CA CYS A 373 -18.02 25.28 6.05
C CYS A 373 -19.51 25.57 6.30
N VAL A 374 -19.79 26.70 6.97
CA VAL A 374 -21.17 27.16 7.22
C VAL A 374 -21.89 27.55 5.95
N ASP A 375 -21.16 28.07 4.96
CA ASP A 375 -21.69 28.55 3.69
C ASP A 375 -20.71 28.35 2.51
N ARG A 376 -21.28 28.40 1.31
CA ARG A 376 -20.57 28.24 0.03
C ARG A 376 -19.52 29.33 -0.24
N PRO A 377 -19.77 30.64 -0.02
CA PRO A 377 -18.74 31.66 -0.16
C PRO A 377 -17.47 31.35 0.65
N THR A 378 -17.62 30.93 1.90
CA THR A 378 -16.52 30.54 2.78
C THR A 378 -15.78 29.34 2.21
N ALA A 379 -16.48 28.27 1.83
CA ALA A 379 -15.87 27.08 1.23
C ALA A 379 -15.05 27.43 -0.03
N LYS A 380 -15.57 28.31 -0.88
CA LYS A 380 -14.88 28.77 -2.10
C LYS A 380 -13.66 29.63 -1.79
N ALA A 381 -13.75 30.52 -0.79
CA ALA A 381 -12.63 31.36 -0.38
C ALA A 381 -11.49 30.50 0.19
N LEU A 382 -11.81 29.59 1.12
CA LEU A 382 -10.84 28.66 1.71
C LEU A 382 -10.21 27.75 0.65
N ALA A 383 -11.02 27.09 -0.19
CA ALA A 383 -10.52 26.20 -1.23
C ALA A 383 -9.60 26.94 -2.22
N LYS A 384 -9.92 28.19 -2.54
CA LYS A 384 -9.06 29.03 -3.38
C LYS A 384 -7.74 29.35 -2.68
N ALA A 385 -7.79 29.79 -1.42
CA ALA A 385 -6.58 30.09 -0.64
C ALA A 385 -5.66 28.87 -0.56
N ILE A 386 -6.22 27.69 -0.31
CA ILE A 386 -5.47 26.42 -0.29
C ILE A 386 -4.87 26.09 -1.67
N ALA A 387 -5.64 26.23 -2.75
CA ALA A 387 -5.15 25.92 -4.10
C ALA A 387 -4.07 26.88 -4.60
N ASP A 388 -4.07 28.13 -4.11
CA ASP A 388 -3.09 29.17 -4.46
C ASP A 388 -1.83 29.12 -3.55
N GLU A 389 -1.83 28.31 -2.49
CA GLU A 389 -0.70 28.19 -1.55
C GLU A 389 0.47 27.43 -2.18
N LYS A 390 1.69 27.96 -2.00
CA LYS A 390 2.93 27.32 -2.44
C LYS A 390 3.40 26.31 -1.38
N LEU A 391 3.06 25.04 -1.58
CA LEU A 391 3.29 24.00 -0.58
C LEU A 391 4.73 23.46 -0.54
N TYR A 392 5.40 23.29 -1.69
CA TYR A 392 6.75 22.71 -1.75
C TYR A 392 7.83 23.49 -0.96
N PRO A 393 7.86 24.83 -0.96
CA PRO A 393 8.81 25.60 -0.14
C PRO A 393 8.71 25.34 1.37
N LEU A 394 7.59 24.80 1.86
CA LEU A 394 7.43 24.44 3.28
C LEU A 394 8.27 23.21 3.66
N LEU A 395 8.62 22.37 2.68
CA LEU A 395 9.43 21.19 2.88
C LEU A 395 10.94 21.50 2.84
N GLU A 396 11.35 22.46 2.01
CA GLU A 396 12.75 22.91 1.92
C GLU A 396 13.25 23.54 3.22
N ARG A 397 12.37 24.19 3.98
CA ARG A 397 12.70 24.80 5.27
C ARG A 397 13.07 23.78 6.35
N LEU A 398 12.55 22.55 6.28
CA LEU A 398 12.93 21.48 7.20
C LEU A 398 14.36 21.00 6.98
N GLY A 399 14.76 20.82 5.71
CA GLY A 399 16.12 20.40 5.37
C GLY A 399 17.19 21.41 5.80
N ALA A 400 16.87 22.71 5.72
CA ALA A 400 17.75 23.77 6.22
C ALA A 400 17.92 23.74 7.75
N THR A 401 16.86 23.44 8.49
CA THR A 401 16.92 23.35 9.96
C THR A 401 17.64 22.10 10.47
N GLU A 402 17.58 20.98 9.74
CA GLU A 402 18.36 19.77 10.07
C GLU A 402 19.86 19.97 9.83
N GLU A 403 20.25 20.70 8.78
CA GLU A 403 21.66 21.05 8.52
C GLU A 403 22.21 22.09 9.52
N GLU A 404 21.41 23.10 9.92
CA GLU A 404 21.83 24.07 10.96
C GLU A 404 21.96 23.43 12.34
N THR A 405 21.04 22.52 12.71
CA THR A 405 21.12 21.81 14.01
C THR A 405 22.24 20.78 14.05
N ALA A 406 22.61 20.16 12.92
CA ALA A 406 23.79 19.32 12.82
C ALA A 406 25.11 20.12 12.90
N ALA A 407 25.10 21.39 12.50
CA ALA A 407 26.26 22.29 12.57
C ALA A 407 26.49 22.90 13.96
N GLU A 408 25.48 22.93 14.83
CA GLU A 408 25.56 23.49 16.19
C GLU A 408 25.84 22.45 17.31
N ALA A 409 26.07 21.18 16.99
CA ALA A 409 26.48 20.20 18.00
C ALA A 409 27.87 20.57 18.57
N PRO A 410 28.01 20.89 19.87
CA PRO A 410 29.29 21.27 20.45
C PRO A 410 30.23 20.06 20.53
N ASN A 411 31.40 20.18 19.89
CA ASN A 411 32.56 19.30 20.08
C ASN A 411 33.21 19.58 21.46
N ASP A 412 32.51 19.25 22.54
CA ASP A 412 33.12 19.25 23.88
C ASP A 412 33.53 17.83 24.27
N VAL A 413 34.69 17.41 23.77
CA VAL A 413 35.48 16.35 24.41
C VAL A 413 36.53 17.06 25.26
N GLU A 414 36.17 17.42 26.49
CA GLU A 414 37.16 17.75 27.51
C GLU A 414 37.98 16.50 27.84
N SER A 415 39.21 16.48 27.34
CA SER A 415 40.25 15.55 27.78
C SER A 415 40.71 15.91 29.19
N VAL A 416 40.16 15.25 30.21
CA VAL A 416 40.75 15.27 31.55
C VAL A 416 42.00 14.38 31.54
N VAL A 417 43.16 15.01 31.42
CA VAL A 417 44.46 14.41 31.66
C VAL A 417 44.64 14.27 33.18
N VAL A 418 44.65 13.03 33.66
CA VAL A 418 45.15 12.69 35.00
C VAL A 418 46.68 12.64 34.91
N ALA A 419 47.35 13.48 35.68
CA ALA A 419 48.76 13.34 36.06
C ALA A 419 48.89 13.57 37.57
#